data_AF-A0A934CY05-F1
#
_entry.id   AF-A0A934CY05-F1
#
_cell.length_a   1.000
_cell.length_b   1.000
_cell.length_c   1.000
_cell.angle_alpha   90.00
_cell.angle_beta   90.00
_cell.angle_gamma   90.00
#
_symmetry.space_group_name_H-M   'P 1'
#
loop_
_entity.id
_entity.type
_entity.pdbx_description
1 polymer ?
#
loop_
_entity_poly.entity_id
_entity_poly.type
_entity_poly.pdbx_seq_one_letter_code
_entity_poly.pdbx_strand_id
1 'polypeptide(L)'
;MKMRKPIKAYGGNGRSAIYEFDDGTAEMRNGGTIAWRNTNPGNIKSGEFAKSHGGIGNNGKFAVFPDFATGRRAMYDLLQLPKYHSVTLAEAIYIYAPPPENNPEAYIQRVVELTGFRRTDRMADLDNWRLVDAMMRHEDYKVGIVKPIKKLSAVYTWRTMRDEHVRPEHAKREGQVFRWDRPNFDHPGEARGCRCWAECHECEYVAKATNPFEVQIVISY
;
A
#
# COMPACT_ATOMS: atom_id res chain seq x y z
N MET A 1 26.96 1.66 11.16
CA MET A 1 25.84 0.81 11.62
C MET A 1 25.02 0.45 10.38
N LYS A 2 24.86 -0.84 10.07
CA LYS A 2 24.08 -1.27 8.89
C LYS A 2 22.61 -0.91 9.15
N MET A 3 21.97 -0.15 8.27
CA MET A 3 20.53 0.11 8.38
C MET A 3 19.78 -1.20 8.13
N ARG A 4 18.87 -1.57 9.04
CA ARG A 4 17.98 -2.72 8.87
C ARG A 4 17.12 -2.52 7.62
N LYS A 5 16.93 -3.58 6.83
CA LYS A 5 16.21 -3.52 5.55
C LYS A 5 14.87 -4.27 5.67
N PRO A 6 13.73 -3.67 5.30
CA PRO A 6 12.47 -4.40 5.18
C PRO A 6 12.57 -5.49 4.12
N ILE A 7 12.20 -6.72 4.48
CA ILE A 7 12.26 -7.89 3.60
C ILE A 7 10.89 -8.47 3.27
N LYS A 8 9.91 -8.25 4.13
CA LYS A 8 8.53 -8.72 3.97
C LYS A 8 7.61 -7.74 4.65
N ALA A 9 6.41 -7.56 4.10
CA ALA A 9 5.36 -6.82 4.77
C ALA A 9 4.01 -7.46 4.58
N TYR A 10 3.11 -7.22 5.53
CA TYR A 10 1.75 -7.74 5.46
C TYR A 10 0.77 -6.83 6.19
N GLY A 11 -0.51 -6.98 5.85
CA GLY A 11 -1.56 -6.14 6.40
C GLY A 11 -1.79 -6.36 7.89
N GLY A 12 -2.42 -5.37 8.51
CA GLY A 12 -3.00 -5.50 9.85
C GLY A 12 -4.37 -4.85 9.90
N ASN A 13 -5.44 -5.65 9.88
CA ASN A 13 -6.81 -5.20 10.18
C ASN A 13 -7.29 -3.98 9.36
N GLY A 14 -6.75 -3.78 8.15
CA GLY A 14 -6.99 -2.62 7.27
C GLY A 14 -6.45 -1.27 7.77
N ARG A 15 -5.95 -1.20 9.01
CA ARG A 15 -5.52 0.04 9.70
C ARG A 15 -4.04 0.06 10.05
N SER A 16 -3.36 -1.05 9.84
CA SER A 16 -1.94 -1.24 10.09
C SER A 16 -1.25 -1.91 8.90
N ALA A 17 0.06 -1.75 8.81
CA ALA A 17 0.96 -2.56 8.00
C ALA A 17 2.14 -2.98 8.88
N ILE A 18 2.56 -4.24 8.77
CA ILE A 18 3.70 -4.78 9.51
C ILE A 18 4.86 -4.96 8.54
N TYR A 19 6.04 -4.48 8.92
CA TYR A 19 7.29 -4.66 8.17
C TYR A 19 8.21 -5.54 8.99
N GLU A 20 8.63 -6.64 8.40
CA GLU A 20 9.66 -7.53 8.92
C GLU A 20 11.01 -7.13 8.33
N PHE A 21 12.04 -7.06 9.18
CA PHE A 21 13.39 -6.66 8.81
C PHE A 21 14.36 -7.85 8.76
N ASP A 22 15.46 -7.68 8.04
CA ASP A 22 16.53 -8.67 7.87
C ASP A 22 17.28 -9.05 9.15
N ASP A 23 17.13 -8.27 10.22
CA ASP A 23 17.68 -8.54 11.56
C ASP A 23 16.71 -9.32 12.47
N GLY A 24 15.54 -9.72 11.94
CA GLY A 24 14.50 -10.43 12.67
C GLY A 24 13.59 -9.54 13.53
N THR A 25 13.83 -8.23 13.57
CA THR A 25 12.91 -7.26 14.18
C THR A 25 11.76 -6.94 13.23
N ALA A 26 10.72 -6.28 13.75
CA ALA A 26 9.64 -5.77 12.94
C ALA A 26 9.19 -4.36 13.40
N GLU A 27 8.37 -3.70 12.60
CA GLU A 27 7.62 -2.51 13.00
C GLU A 27 6.18 -2.58 12.50
N MET A 28 5.27 -2.00 13.27
CA MET A 28 3.89 -1.77 12.89
C MET A 28 3.69 -0.29 12.57
N ARG A 29 3.18 -0.02 11.37
CA ARG A 29 2.69 1.30 10.96
C ARG A 29 1.20 1.34 11.07
N ASN A 30 0.66 2.21 11.91
CA ASN A 30 -0.75 2.23 12.26
C ASN A 30 -1.35 3.63 12.15
N GLY A 31 -2.62 3.71 11.73
CA GLY A 31 -3.25 4.97 11.38
C GLY A 31 -2.66 5.58 10.12
N GLY A 32 -2.72 6.90 10.00
CA GLY A 32 -2.35 7.60 8.76
C GLY A 32 -3.15 7.12 7.56
N THR A 33 -2.68 7.47 6.35
CA THR A 33 -3.29 6.97 5.11
C THR A 33 -2.70 5.62 4.70
N ILE A 34 -3.45 4.86 3.90
CA ILE A 34 -2.99 3.56 3.42
C ILE A 34 -1.72 3.68 2.56
N ALA A 35 -1.61 4.77 1.80
CA ALA A 35 -0.42 5.14 1.06
C ALA A 35 0.82 5.26 1.97
N TRP A 36 0.66 5.88 3.14
CA TRP A 36 1.74 5.98 4.13
C TRP A 36 2.10 4.62 4.75
N ARG A 37 1.10 3.89 5.23
CA ARG A 37 1.32 2.58 5.88
C ARG A 37 2.04 1.61 4.96
N ASN A 38 1.73 1.64 3.68
CA ASN A 38 2.24 0.68 2.71
C ASN A 38 3.47 1.18 1.93
N THR A 39 4.00 2.37 2.25
CA THR A 39 4.96 3.11 1.41
C THR A 39 4.58 3.07 -0.08
N ASN A 40 3.29 3.21 -0.34
CA ASN A 40 2.68 3.04 -1.65
C ASN A 40 1.97 4.34 -2.01
N PRO A 41 2.72 5.39 -2.37
CA PRO A 41 2.17 6.73 -2.57
C PRO A 41 1.13 6.81 -3.70
N GLY A 42 1.17 5.87 -4.65
CA GLY A 42 0.21 5.76 -5.74
C GLY A 42 -0.86 4.69 -5.53
N ASN A 43 -1.11 4.23 -4.30
CA ASN A 43 -2.14 3.22 -3.98
C ASN A 43 -2.18 2.05 -4.98
N ILE A 44 -1.01 1.59 -5.42
CA ILE A 44 -0.85 0.57 -6.45
C ILE A 44 -1.40 -0.76 -5.91
N LYS A 45 -2.26 -1.41 -6.68
CA LYS A 45 -2.83 -2.71 -6.31
C LYS A 45 -1.73 -3.77 -6.28
N SER A 46 -1.83 -4.71 -5.33
CA SER A 46 -0.95 -5.87 -5.27
C SER A 46 -1.11 -6.72 -6.53
N GLY A 47 -0.01 -7.25 -7.05
CA GLY A 47 0.00 -8.07 -8.27
C GLY A 47 1.39 -8.12 -8.87
N GLU A 48 1.47 -8.69 -10.08
CA GLU A 48 2.75 -8.92 -10.77
C GLU A 48 3.54 -7.63 -10.98
N PHE A 49 2.85 -6.56 -11.40
CA PHE A 49 3.47 -5.24 -11.56
C PHE A 49 4.14 -4.76 -10.27
N ALA A 50 3.43 -4.80 -9.14
CA ALA A 50 4.01 -4.33 -7.88
C ALA A 50 5.19 -5.22 -7.44
N LYS A 51 5.08 -6.54 -7.62
CA LYS A 51 6.18 -7.49 -7.32
C LYS A 51 7.42 -7.21 -8.16
N SER A 52 7.26 -6.99 -9.47
CA SER A 52 8.38 -6.68 -10.37
C SER A 52 9.03 -5.32 -10.10
N HIS A 53 8.37 -4.44 -9.34
CA HIS A 53 8.89 -3.14 -8.90
C HIS A 53 9.25 -3.14 -7.40
N GLY A 54 9.56 -4.31 -6.83
CA GLY A 54 10.11 -4.41 -5.47
C GLY A 54 9.06 -4.46 -4.35
N GLY A 55 7.80 -4.72 -4.64
CA GLY A 55 6.78 -4.95 -3.62
C GLY A 55 7.12 -6.14 -2.73
N ILE A 56 7.11 -5.95 -1.42
CA ILE A 56 7.48 -6.95 -0.39
C ILE A 56 6.28 -7.60 0.29
N GLY A 57 5.07 -7.30 -0.19
CA GLY A 57 3.84 -7.92 0.25
C GLY A 57 2.62 -7.05 -0.01
N ASN A 58 1.54 -7.30 0.71
CA ASN A 58 0.28 -6.60 0.50
C ASN A 58 -0.53 -6.40 1.79
N ASN A 59 -1.33 -5.34 1.78
CA ASN A 59 -2.26 -4.97 2.84
C ASN A 59 -3.65 -4.76 2.21
N GLY A 60 -4.52 -5.75 2.34
CA GLY A 60 -5.72 -5.84 1.51
C GLY A 60 -5.35 -5.97 0.02
N LYS A 61 -6.03 -5.18 -0.82
CA LYS A 61 -5.79 -5.12 -2.28
C LYS A 61 -4.53 -4.35 -2.70
N PHE A 62 -3.85 -3.69 -1.78
CA PHE A 62 -2.77 -2.76 -2.10
C PHE A 62 -1.40 -3.39 -1.82
N ALA A 63 -0.45 -3.12 -2.72
CA ALA A 63 0.94 -3.49 -2.52
C ALA A 63 1.55 -2.74 -1.34
N VAL A 64 2.54 -3.36 -0.70
CA VAL A 64 3.45 -2.74 0.27
C VAL A 64 4.85 -2.75 -0.31
N PHE A 65 5.50 -1.59 -0.35
CA PHE A 65 6.89 -1.44 -0.81
C PHE A 65 7.85 -1.41 0.39
N PRO A 66 9.17 -1.61 0.20
CA PRO A 66 10.13 -1.55 1.30
C PRO A 66 10.37 -0.12 1.78
N ASP A 67 10.28 0.85 0.89
CA ASP A 67 10.51 2.25 1.18
C ASP A 67 9.74 3.15 0.21
N PHE A 68 9.68 4.44 0.56
CA PHE A 68 8.95 5.44 -0.21
C PHE A 68 9.53 5.66 -1.62
N ALA A 69 10.86 5.57 -1.77
CA ALA A 69 11.51 5.78 -3.06
C ALA A 69 11.12 4.68 -4.06
N THR A 70 11.07 3.43 -3.60
CA THR A 70 10.63 2.26 -4.37
C THR A 70 9.17 2.41 -4.79
N GLY A 71 8.27 2.76 -3.85
CA GLY A 71 6.86 2.97 -4.16
C GLY A 71 6.60 4.15 -5.10
N ARG A 72 7.34 5.26 -4.95
CA ARG A 72 7.27 6.43 -5.84
C ARG A 72 7.78 6.09 -7.24
N ARG A 73 8.85 5.30 -7.34
CA ARG A 73 9.35 4.82 -8.64
C ARG A 73 8.36 3.88 -9.32
N ALA A 74 7.76 2.95 -8.57
CA ALA A 74 6.71 2.08 -9.10
C ALA A 74 5.52 2.87 -9.65
N MET A 75 5.16 3.99 -9.02
CA MET A 75 4.12 4.88 -9.53
C MET A 75 4.53 5.57 -10.84
N TYR A 76 5.78 6.05 -10.94
CA TYR A 76 6.32 6.59 -12.19
C TYR A 76 6.22 5.57 -13.33
N ASP A 77 6.72 4.34 -13.10
CA ASP A 77 6.74 3.28 -14.11
C ASP A 77 5.31 2.81 -14.46
N LEU A 78 4.37 2.86 -13.50
CA LEU A 78 2.97 2.55 -13.74
C LEU A 78 2.37 3.48 -14.80
N LEU A 79 2.64 4.78 -14.70
CA LEU A 79 2.14 5.78 -15.65
C LEU A 79 2.77 5.65 -17.05
N GLN A 80 3.87 4.91 -17.18
CA GLN A 80 4.50 4.59 -18.48
C GLN A 80 3.82 3.42 -19.20
N LEU A 81 2.96 2.65 -18.52
CA LEU A 81 2.27 1.53 -19.17
C LEU A 81 1.39 2.06 -20.32
N PRO A 82 1.28 1.33 -21.45
CA PRO A 82 0.54 1.79 -22.63
C PRO A 82 -0.88 2.28 -22.34
N LYS A 83 -1.56 1.67 -21.37
CA LYS A 83 -2.92 2.06 -20.97
C LYS A 83 -3.02 3.47 -20.37
N TYR A 84 -1.94 4.01 -19.82
CA TYR A 84 -1.87 5.39 -19.30
C TYR A 84 -1.10 6.29 -20.27
N HIS A 85 0.06 5.84 -20.74
CA HIS A 85 0.98 6.63 -21.55
C HIS A 85 0.37 7.05 -22.91
N SER A 86 -0.49 6.22 -23.49
CA SER A 86 -1.07 6.47 -24.82
C SER A 86 -2.32 7.37 -24.80
N VAL A 87 -2.77 7.79 -23.62
CA VAL A 87 -4.01 8.56 -23.44
C VAL A 87 -3.72 10.01 -23.00
N THR A 88 -4.75 10.85 -22.97
CA THR A 88 -4.65 12.23 -22.42
C THR A 88 -4.59 12.19 -20.90
N LEU A 89 -4.17 13.29 -20.27
CA LEU A 89 -4.17 13.41 -18.81
C LEU A 89 -5.55 13.08 -18.19
N ALA A 90 -6.63 13.61 -18.75
CA ALA A 90 -7.98 13.33 -18.25
C ALA A 90 -8.31 11.83 -18.34
N GLU A 91 -8.13 11.22 -19.51
CA GLU A 91 -8.38 9.80 -19.72
C GLU A 91 -7.54 8.92 -18.77
N ALA A 92 -6.26 9.26 -18.58
CA ALA A 92 -5.37 8.54 -17.66
C ALA A 92 -5.90 8.55 -16.23
N ILE A 93 -6.40 9.71 -15.75
CA ILE A 93 -6.97 9.84 -14.41
C ILE A 93 -8.29 9.06 -14.28
N TYR A 94 -9.13 9.04 -15.33
CA TYR A 94 -10.33 8.19 -15.34
C TYR A 94 -10.00 6.69 -15.26
N ILE A 95 -8.90 6.25 -15.88
CA ILE A 95 -8.41 4.87 -15.76
C ILE A 95 -7.83 4.61 -14.37
N TYR A 96 -7.16 5.60 -13.78
CA TYR A 96 -6.48 5.49 -12.50
C TYR A 96 -7.44 5.46 -11.31
N ALA A 97 -8.39 6.38 -11.29
CA ALA A 97 -9.37 6.59 -10.22
C ALA A 97 -10.79 6.66 -10.79
N PRO A 98 -11.34 5.53 -11.29
CA PRO A 98 -12.66 5.51 -11.93
C PRO A 98 -13.81 5.76 -10.94
N PRO A 99 -14.97 6.30 -11.40
CA PRO A 99 -16.21 6.35 -10.63
C PRO A 99 -16.87 4.97 -10.52
N PRO A 100 -17.82 4.75 -9.57
CA PRO A 100 -18.34 5.73 -8.61
C PRO A 100 -17.50 5.88 -7.33
N GLU A 101 -16.50 5.02 -7.10
CA GLU A 101 -15.72 5.03 -5.85
C GLU A 101 -14.81 6.26 -5.70
N ASN A 102 -14.55 6.96 -6.81
CA ASN A 102 -13.68 8.14 -6.86
C ASN A 102 -14.36 9.30 -7.62
N ASN A 103 -13.76 10.49 -7.52
CA ASN A 103 -14.14 11.67 -8.29
C ASN A 103 -12.99 12.06 -9.26
N PRO A 104 -12.95 11.50 -10.48
CA PRO A 104 -11.92 11.82 -11.47
C PRO A 104 -11.83 13.31 -11.80
N GLU A 105 -12.95 14.04 -11.86
CA GLU A 105 -12.94 15.46 -12.23
C GLU A 105 -12.26 16.33 -11.17
N ALA A 106 -12.52 16.07 -9.89
CA ALA A 106 -11.80 16.73 -8.81
C ALA A 106 -10.29 16.41 -8.82
N TYR A 107 -9.94 15.17 -9.18
CA TYR A 107 -8.55 14.74 -9.34
C TYR A 107 -7.88 15.49 -10.50
N ILE A 108 -8.49 15.47 -11.70
CA ILE A 108 -7.99 16.17 -12.88
C ILE A 108 -7.78 17.66 -12.57
N GLN A 109 -8.76 18.31 -11.96
CA GLN A 109 -8.66 19.72 -11.57
C GLN A 109 -7.46 19.96 -10.65
N ARG A 110 -7.29 19.12 -9.62
CA ARG A 110 -6.17 19.26 -8.69
C ARG A 110 -4.81 19.08 -9.37
N VAL A 111 -4.69 18.13 -10.30
CA VAL A 111 -3.44 17.90 -11.04
C VAL A 111 -3.15 19.06 -11.98
N VAL A 112 -4.15 19.57 -12.71
CA VAL A 112 -4.01 20.76 -13.56
C VAL A 112 -3.51 21.95 -12.75
N GLU A 113 -4.09 22.21 -11.58
CA GLU A 113 -3.66 23.31 -10.69
C GLU A 113 -2.20 23.18 -10.21
N LEU A 114 -1.78 21.97 -9.84
CA LEU A 114 -0.44 21.73 -9.29
C LEU A 114 0.65 21.69 -10.37
N THR A 115 0.30 21.32 -11.61
CA THR A 115 1.25 21.08 -12.69
C THR A 115 1.23 22.14 -13.78
N GLY A 116 0.13 22.87 -13.93
CA GLY A 116 -0.08 23.75 -15.09
C GLY A 116 -0.30 23.01 -16.41
N PHE A 117 -0.37 21.67 -16.40
CA PHE A 117 -0.74 20.89 -17.59
C PHE A 117 -2.21 21.08 -17.93
N ARG A 118 -2.57 20.80 -19.18
CA ARG A 118 -3.96 20.78 -19.64
C ARG A 118 -4.49 19.35 -19.58
N ARG A 119 -5.77 19.20 -19.26
CA ARG A 119 -6.47 17.91 -19.30
C ARG A 119 -6.35 17.16 -20.63
N THR A 120 -6.18 17.88 -21.74
CA THR A 120 -6.05 17.32 -23.10
C THR A 120 -4.60 17.02 -23.51
N ASP A 121 -3.61 17.38 -22.70
CA ASP A 121 -2.22 17.06 -23.01
C ASP A 121 -2.04 15.54 -23.02
N ARG A 122 -1.22 15.05 -23.95
CA ARG A 122 -0.89 13.63 -24.07
C ARG A 122 0.03 13.25 -22.92
N MET A 123 -0.26 12.15 -22.23
CA MET A 123 0.60 11.64 -21.15
C MET A 123 2.05 11.42 -21.59
N ALA A 124 2.26 11.03 -22.85
CA ALA A 124 3.57 10.85 -23.47
C ALA A 124 4.45 12.12 -23.49
N ASP A 125 3.84 13.31 -23.48
CA ASP A 125 4.55 14.59 -23.61
C ASP A 125 4.75 15.29 -22.25
N LEU A 126 4.24 14.70 -21.15
CA LEU A 126 4.28 15.30 -19.82
C LEU A 126 5.56 14.95 -19.06
N ASP A 127 6.01 15.87 -18.19
CA ASP A 127 6.97 15.53 -17.14
C ASP A 127 6.29 14.61 -16.11
N ASN A 128 6.59 13.32 -16.22
CA ASN A 128 6.01 12.27 -15.39
C ASN A 128 6.39 12.40 -13.91
N TRP A 129 7.55 12.98 -13.56
CA TRP A 129 7.87 13.21 -12.15
C TRP A 129 7.02 14.32 -11.55
N ARG A 130 6.80 15.40 -12.31
CA ARG A 130 5.88 16.47 -11.91
C ARG A 130 4.45 15.95 -11.75
N LEU A 131 4.01 15.05 -12.62
CA LEU A 131 2.71 14.39 -12.52
C LEU A 131 2.62 13.49 -11.28
N VAL A 132 3.62 12.63 -11.04
CA VAL A 132 3.69 11.79 -9.83
C VAL A 132 3.59 12.65 -8.57
N ASP A 133 4.33 13.76 -8.47
CA ASP A 133 4.29 14.63 -7.31
C ASP A 133 2.93 15.29 -7.11
N ALA A 134 2.25 15.69 -8.19
CA ALA A 134 0.90 16.25 -8.11
C ALA A 134 -0.12 15.21 -7.66
N MET A 135 -0.07 14.00 -8.23
CA MET A 135 -0.95 12.89 -7.85
C MET A 135 -0.75 12.50 -6.39
N MET A 136 0.49 12.39 -5.91
CA MET A 136 0.78 12.10 -4.51
C MET A 136 0.24 13.15 -3.53
N ARG A 137 0.23 14.43 -3.94
CA ARG A 137 -0.40 15.52 -3.15
C ARG A 137 -1.93 15.42 -3.15
N HIS A 138 -2.54 14.82 -4.17
CA HIS A 138 -3.97 14.53 -4.20
C HIS A 138 -4.34 13.31 -3.34
N GLU A 139 -3.53 12.24 -3.38
CA GLU A 139 -3.72 10.99 -2.61
C GLU A 139 -3.61 11.17 -1.08
N ASP A 140 -3.23 12.35 -0.61
CA ASP A 140 -3.13 12.74 0.81
C ASP A 140 -2.23 11.79 1.62
N TYR A 141 -0.93 12.11 1.72
CA TYR A 141 0.06 11.26 2.38
C TYR A 141 0.18 11.59 3.89
N LYS A 142 -0.81 11.17 4.69
CA LYS A 142 -0.84 11.43 6.14
C LYS A 142 -0.07 10.37 6.92
N VAL A 143 0.94 10.83 7.65
CA VAL A 143 1.76 10.01 8.55
C VAL A 143 0.95 9.54 9.75
N GLY A 144 1.13 8.29 10.14
CA GLY A 144 0.57 7.71 11.37
C GLY A 144 1.66 7.39 12.40
N ILE A 145 1.43 6.34 13.18
CA ILE A 145 2.31 5.91 14.28
C ILE A 145 3.15 4.73 13.83
N VAL A 146 4.45 4.75 14.16
CA VAL A 146 5.33 3.57 14.02
C VAL A 146 5.60 2.98 15.41
N LYS A 147 5.28 1.70 15.60
CA LYS A 147 5.59 0.94 16.83
C LYS A 147 6.61 -0.17 16.52
N PRO A 148 7.75 -0.25 17.22
CA PRO A 148 8.67 -1.36 17.05
C PRO A 148 8.10 -2.67 17.62
N ILE A 149 8.41 -3.79 16.97
CA ILE A 149 8.08 -5.15 17.40
C ILE A 149 9.41 -5.90 17.58
N LYS A 150 9.73 -6.29 18.81
CA LYS A 150 11.01 -6.95 19.13
C LYS A 150 11.11 -8.36 18.54
N LYS A 151 9.99 -9.08 18.49
CA LYS A 151 9.90 -10.43 17.93
C LYS A 151 8.55 -10.58 17.29
N LEU A 152 8.56 -10.78 15.97
CA LEU A 152 7.34 -11.03 15.22
C LEU A 152 6.89 -12.46 15.43
N SER A 153 5.61 -12.67 15.69
CA SER A 153 5.07 -14.03 15.74
C SER A 153 5.14 -14.64 14.35
N ALA A 154 5.49 -15.93 14.29
CA ALA A 154 5.46 -16.69 13.05
C ALA A 154 4.03 -17.02 12.60
N VAL A 155 3.00 -16.49 13.26
CA VAL A 155 1.59 -16.80 12.97
C VAL A 155 0.86 -15.62 12.33
N TYR A 156 -0.07 -15.91 11.43
CA TYR A 156 -0.91 -14.92 10.77
C TYR A 156 -2.33 -15.45 10.59
N THR A 157 -3.30 -14.53 10.53
CA THR A 157 -4.67 -14.82 10.13
C THR A 157 -4.77 -14.70 8.60
N TRP A 158 -5.29 -15.72 7.92
CA TRP A 158 -5.50 -15.68 6.48
C TRP A 158 -6.72 -14.82 6.13
N ARG A 159 -6.54 -13.84 5.26
CA ARG A 159 -7.60 -12.96 4.79
C ARG A 159 -7.73 -12.96 3.28
N THR A 160 -8.94 -12.75 2.80
CA THR A 160 -9.32 -12.72 1.39
C THR A 160 -10.11 -11.45 1.07
N MET A 161 -10.13 -11.07 -0.20
CA MET A 161 -10.97 -9.97 -0.67
C MET A 161 -12.48 -10.26 -0.59
N ARG A 162 -12.86 -11.51 -0.29
CA ARG A 162 -14.26 -11.99 -0.19
C ARG A 162 -15.11 -11.70 -1.42
N ASP A 163 -14.49 -11.71 -2.60
CA ASP A 163 -15.18 -11.61 -3.89
C ASP A 163 -15.16 -12.95 -4.64
N GLU A 164 -15.94 -13.01 -5.72
CA GLU A 164 -16.10 -14.21 -6.57
C GLU A 164 -14.80 -14.67 -7.26
N HIS A 165 -13.77 -13.82 -7.30
CA HIS A 165 -12.50 -14.14 -7.94
C HIS A 165 -11.50 -14.77 -6.97
N VAL A 166 -11.85 -14.92 -5.68
CA VAL A 166 -11.06 -15.66 -4.71
C VAL A 166 -11.16 -17.16 -5.01
N ARG A 167 -10.01 -17.83 -5.11
CA ARG A 167 -9.96 -19.30 -5.31
C ARG A 167 -10.75 -20.01 -4.20
N PRO A 168 -11.57 -21.04 -4.50
CA PRO A 168 -12.37 -21.73 -3.49
C PRO A 168 -11.55 -22.26 -2.30
N GLU A 169 -10.37 -22.83 -2.55
CA GLU A 169 -9.47 -23.31 -1.49
C GLU A 169 -8.93 -22.19 -0.60
N HIS A 170 -8.76 -20.98 -1.14
CA HIS A 170 -8.34 -19.82 -0.36
C HIS A 170 -9.50 -19.26 0.47
N ALA A 171 -10.73 -19.27 -0.07
CA ALA A 171 -11.93 -18.83 0.64
C ALA A 171 -12.18 -19.69 1.89
N LYS A 172 -11.96 -21.00 1.80
CA LYS A 172 -12.05 -21.91 2.95
C LYS A 172 -11.11 -21.51 4.10
N ARG A 173 -9.98 -20.86 3.80
CA ARG A 173 -8.96 -20.44 4.79
C ARG A 173 -9.27 -19.10 5.46
N GLU A 174 -10.29 -18.36 5.00
CA GLU A 174 -10.66 -17.06 5.56
C GLU A 174 -10.82 -17.12 7.08
N GLY A 175 -10.09 -16.26 7.80
CA GLY A 175 -10.14 -16.16 9.26
C GLY A 175 -9.37 -17.25 10.01
N GLN A 176 -8.84 -18.27 9.34
CA GLN A 176 -8.03 -19.30 9.97
C GLN A 176 -6.60 -18.81 10.24
N VAL A 177 -5.95 -19.39 11.24
CA VAL A 177 -4.59 -19.03 11.68
C VAL A 177 -3.59 -20.04 11.14
N PHE A 178 -2.50 -19.54 10.54
CA PHE A 178 -1.44 -20.35 9.95
C PHE A 178 -0.06 -19.87 10.42
N ARG A 179 0.96 -20.69 10.18
CA ARG A 179 2.35 -20.36 10.50
C ARG A 179 3.17 -20.13 9.23
N TRP A 180 4.04 -19.14 9.26
CA TRP A 180 5.04 -18.85 8.22
C TRP A 180 6.13 -19.93 8.13
N ASP A 181 6.48 -20.56 9.25
CA ASP A 181 7.61 -21.49 9.36
C ASP A 181 7.23 -22.97 9.12
N ARG A 182 5.96 -23.25 8.80
CA ARG A 182 5.46 -24.60 8.50
C ARG A 182 4.48 -24.58 7.31
N PRO A 183 4.93 -24.21 6.10
CA PRO A 183 4.05 -24.14 4.95
C PRO A 183 3.74 -25.54 4.40
N ASN A 184 2.45 -25.84 4.26
CA ASN A 184 1.99 -26.97 3.43
C ASN A 184 1.47 -26.48 2.05
N PHE A 185 1.55 -25.18 1.80
CA PHE A 185 1.01 -24.48 0.63
C PHE A 185 1.57 -23.06 0.55
N ASP A 186 1.40 -22.41 -0.60
CA ASP A 186 1.73 -20.98 -0.79
C ASP A 186 1.01 -20.08 0.22
N HIS A 187 1.74 -19.11 0.77
CA HIS A 187 1.18 -18.10 1.65
C HIS A 187 0.30 -17.10 0.89
N PRO A 188 -0.60 -16.37 1.57
CA PRO A 188 -1.47 -15.42 0.91
C PRO A 188 -0.62 -14.33 0.22
N GLY A 189 -1.02 -13.95 -1.01
CA GLY A 189 -0.28 -12.98 -1.83
C GLY A 189 0.83 -13.58 -2.71
N GLU A 190 1.31 -14.79 -2.45
CA GLU A 190 2.43 -15.39 -3.20
C GLU A 190 2.01 -15.89 -4.59
N ALA A 191 0.92 -16.66 -4.67
CA ALA A 191 0.40 -17.17 -5.94
C ALA A 191 0.05 -16.06 -6.95
N ARG A 192 0.20 -16.33 -8.25
CA ARG A 192 -0.14 -15.39 -9.33
C ARG A 192 -1.60 -14.94 -9.21
N GLY A 193 -1.85 -13.63 -9.26
CA GLY A 193 -3.20 -13.05 -9.14
C GLY A 193 -3.91 -13.35 -7.81
N CYS A 194 -3.17 -13.71 -6.75
CA CYS A 194 -3.76 -13.98 -5.44
C CYS A 194 -4.44 -12.71 -4.87
N ARG A 195 -5.67 -12.88 -4.38
CA ARG A 195 -6.50 -11.82 -3.77
C ARG A 195 -6.58 -11.99 -2.25
N CYS A 196 -5.53 -12.53 -1.67
CA CYS A 196 -5.43 -12.82 -0.24
C CYS A 196 -4.25 -12.04 0.36
N TRP A 197 -4.31 -11.77 1.65
CA TRP A 197 -3.19 -11.20 2.41
C TRP A 197 -3.05 -11.91 3.76
N ALA A 198 -1.83 -11.88 4.30
CA ALA A 198 -1.61 -12.25 5.68
C ALA A 198 -1.98 -11.06 6.56
N GLU A 199 -2.73 -11.32 7.62
CA GLU A 199 -3.00 -10.34 8.67
C GLU A 199 -2.26 -10.72 9.94
N CYS A 200 -1.54 -9.77 10.54
CA CYS A 200 -0.88 -10.04 11.82
C CYS A 200 -1.89 -10.51 12.87
N HIS A 201 -1.69 -11.71 13.42
CA HIS A 201 -2.61 -12.31 14.38
C HIS A 201 -2.46 -11.71 15.79
N GLU A 202 -1.22 -11.49 16.22
CA GLU A 202 -0.88 -11.08 17.60
C GLU A 202 -0.58 -9.58 17.74
N CYS A 203 -0.59 -8.82 16.64
CA CYS A 203 -0.42 -7.38 16.71
C CYS A 203 -1.70 -6.72 17.25
N GLU A 204 -1.57 -5.82 18.23
CA GLU A 204 -2.70 -5.07 18.79
C GLU A 204 -3.57 -4.46 17.69
N TYR A 205 -4.87 -4.78 17.71
CA TYR A 205 -5.86 -4.05 16.91
C TYR A 205 -5.96 -2.63 17.46
N VAL A 206 -5.53 -1.64 16.70
CA VAL A 206 -5.68 -0.25 17.12
C VAL A 206 -6.92 0.35 16.47
N ALA A 207 -7.98 0.47 17.27
CA ALA A 207 -9.28 0.99 16.83
C ALA A 207 -9.25 2.50 16.50
N LYS A 208 -8.29 3.26 17.04
CA LYS A 208 -8.05 4.68 16.75
C LYS A 208 -6.55 4.97 16.93
N ALA A 209 -5.91 5.54 15.92
CA ALA A 209 -4.53 6.00 16.05
C ALA A 209 -4.51 7.33 16.83
N THR A 210 -3.94 7.33 18.03
CA THR A 210 -3.59 8.55 18.76
C THR A 210 -2.21 9.01 18.28
N ASN A 211 -2.10 10.24 17.81
CA ASN A 211 -0.80 10.80 17.42
C ASN A 211 0.14 10.75 18.65
N PRO A 212 1.32 10.09 18.59
CA PRO A 212 2.25 10.03 19.72
C PRO A 212 2.76 11.43 20.13
N PHE A 213 2.61 12.45 19.29
CA PHE A 213 2.90 13.85 19.62
C PHE A 213 1.75 14.58 20.33
N GLU A 214 0.55 14.00 20.44
CA GLU A 214 -0.58 14.57 21.22
C GLU A 214 -0.57 14.14 22.70
N VAL A 215 0.24 13.16 23.08
CA VAL A 215 0.30 12.63 24.47
C VAL A 215 1.30 13.40 25.34
N GLN A 216 2.00 14.41 24.81
CA GLN A 216 2.93 15.25 25.57
C GLN A 216 2.33 16.59 26.02
N ILE A 217 1.08 16.64 26.52
CA ILE A 217 0.64 17.72 27.41
C ILE A 217 -0.31 17.14 28.46
N VAL A 218 0.25 16.48 29.48
CA VAL A 218 -0.34 16.53 30.82
C VAL A 218 0.78 17.00 31.73
N ILE A 219 0.85 18.33 31.90
CA ILE A 219 1.62 18.97 32.95
C ILE A 219 0.91 18.59 34.24
N SER A 220 1.56 17.74 35.02
CA SER A 220 1.31 17.58 36.44
C SER A 220 1.55 18.95 37.12
N TYR A 221 0.50 19.51 37.70
CA TYR A 221 0.60 20.46 38.82
C TYR A 221 0.42 19.68 40.12
#